data_AF-A0A4R3L6J7-F1
#
_entry.id   AF-A0A4R3L6J7-F1
#
_cell.length_a   1.000
_cell.length_b   1.000
_cell.length_c   1.000
_cell.angle_alpha   90.00
_cell.angle_beta   90.00
_cell.angle_gamma   90.00
#
_symmetry.space_group_name_H-M   'P 1'
#
loop_
_entity.id
_entity.type
_entity.pdbx_description
1 polymer ?
#
loop_
_entity_poly.entity_id
_entity_poly.type
_entity_poly.pdbx_seq_one_letter_code
_entity_poly.pdbx_strand_id
1 'polypeptide(L)'
;MAEAHLRLSPVYGAIDYRIAAHAHNTVLDLLLMFGIPLGATVAACVAWLWWRAWRAAQEPAQLWVWLMGTAMLVHALLEYPLHYGFFLWLWCLLAGHLTGAPGRPIHLRWPLLASLVWLMLSVAAAYPIWRGYLEVEKLYTLLRQQGTNAVRVGLPAVHPWSRALYPGLLARLDWLTRPTSDIAALSDEEMQQLVRTAHGYPLPGLLWRTTLAYAYRGDAQSAAWYGQRLCSMFHPGLCEQAVKEWPELGKDRANWPDLPWQAWLEAPVPGRPPPSSTVGAATSQADARGSE
;
A
#
# COMPACT_ATOMS: atom_id res chain seq x y z
N MET A 1 -4.79 5.56 9.10
CA MET A 1 -3.97 6.39 8.19
C MET A 1 -4.72 6.74 6.90
N ALA A 2 -5.22 5.75 6.14
CA ALA A 2 -5.94 5.96 4.87
C ALA A 2 -7.15 6.92 4.97
N GLU A 3 -7.98 6.80 6.00
CA GLU A 3 -9.14 7.68 6.19
C GLU A 3 -8.75 9.13 6.49
N ALA A 4 -7.71 9.35 7.31
CA ALA A 4 -7.19 10.69 7.56
C ALA A 4 -6.66 11.31 6.26
N HIS A 5 -6.00 10.50 5.43
CA HIS A 5 -5.55 10.91 4.11
C HIS A 5 -6.71 11.35 3.22
N LEU A 6 -7.75 10.53 3.09
CA LEU A 6 -8.95 10.89 2.34
C LEU A 6 -9.59 12.17 2.85
N ARG A 7 -9.74 12.35 4.17
CA ARG A 7 -10.43 13.52 4.71
C ARG A 7 -9.65 14.82 4.48
N LEU A 8 -8.33 14.78 4.61
CA LEU A 8 -7.47 15.95 4.67
C LEU A 8 -6.75 16.27 3.33
N SER A 9 -6.79 15.37 2.34
CA SER A 9 -6.12 15.58 1.06
C SER A 9 -6.51 16.84 0.28
N PRO A 10 -7.73 17.41 0.43
CA PRO A 10 -8.04 18.70 -0.21
C PRO A 10 -7.33 19.89 0.49
N VAL A 11 -6.85 19.71 1.72
CA VAL A 11 -6.26 20.77 2.56
C VAL A 11 -4.75 20.84 2.41
N TYR A 12 -4.03 19.71 2.54
CA TYR A 12 -2.57 19.68 2.40
C TYR A 12 -2.10 19.37 0.98
N GLY A 13 -3.04 19.07 0.06
CA GLY A 13 -2.78 18.79 -1.34
C GLY A 13 -2.09 17.46 -1.62
N ALA A 14 -1.49 17.36 -2.81
CA ALA A 14 -0.60 16.28 -3.18
C ALA A 14 0.74 16.50 -2.48
N ILE A 15 0.80 16.33 -1.15
CA ILE A 15 2.02 15.75 -0.57
C ILE A 15 2.20 14.49 -1.40
N ASP A 16 3.30 14.43 -2.17
CA ASP A 16 3.57 13.33 -3.08
C ASP A 16 3.14 12.07 -2.36
N TYR A 17 2.14 11.35 -2.90
CA TYR A 17 1.59 10.17 -2.24
C TYR A 17 2.73 9.22 -1.84
N ARG A 18 3.88 9.30 -2.52
CA ARG A 18 5.15 8.69 -2.12
C ARG A 18 5.58 9.18 -0.74
N ILE A 19 5.79 10.47 -0.50
CA ILE A 19 6.17 11.01 0.82
C ILE A 19 5.16 10.59 1.89
N ALA A 20 3.85 10.70 1.62
CA ALA A 20 2.84 10.46 2.62
C ALA A 20 2.57 8.96 2.89
N ALA A 21 2.71 8.10 1.87
CA ALA A 21 2.75 6.64 2.03
C ALA A 21 4.06 6.13 2.63
N HIS A 22 5.03 7.02 2.85
CA HIS A 22 6.32 6.71 3.43
C HIS A 22 6.58 7.48 4.74
N ALA A 23 5.61 8.29 5.20
CA ALA A 23 5.65 8.97 6.50
C ALA A 23 5.24 7.98 7.60
N HIS A 24 6.15 7.08 7.93
CA HIS A 24 5.95 5.99 8.85
C HIS A 24 6.87 6.12 10.06
N ASN A 25 6.35 5.76 11.23
CA ASN A 25 7.15 5.59 12.44
C ASN A 25 6.90 4.17 12.92
N THR A 26 7.94 3.35 12.92
CA THR A 26 7.82 1.90 13.17
C THR A 26 7.14 1.60 14.51
N VAL A 27 7.33 2.42 15.55
CA VAL A 27 6.65 2.23 16.84
C VAL A 27 5.15 2.48 16.71
N LEU A 28 4.75 3.58 16.07
CA LEU A 28 3.34 3.86 15.80
C LEU A 28 2.72 2.79 14.90
N ASP A 29 3.44 2.30 13.90
CA ASP A 29 2.97 1.25 13.00
C ASP A 29 2.75 -0.07 13.75
N LEU A 30 3.66 -0.47 14.64
CA LEU A 30 3.48 -1.66 15.49
C LEU A 30 2.27 -1.53 16.40
N LEU A 31 2.07 -0.37 17.04
CA LEU A 31 0.93 -0.12 17.93
C LEU A 31 -0.40 -0.12 17.18
N LEU A 32 -0.44 0.43 15.97
CA LEU A 32 -1.64 0.47 15.15
C LEU A 32 -1.95 -0.90 14.53
N MET A 33 -0.94 -1.66 14.10
CA MET A 33 -1.13 -2.93 13.40
C MET A 33 -1.40 -4.09 14.35
N PHE A 34 -0.69 -4.17 15.48
CA PHE A 34 -0.83 -5.25 16.44
C PHE A 34 -1.69 -4.87 17.67
N GLY A 35 -2.15 -3.62 17.73
CA GLY A 35 -2.80 -3.05 18.90
C GLY A 35 -1.80 -2.64 19.98
N ILE A 36 -2.27 -1.86 20.95
CA ILE A 36 -1.42 -1.31 22.01
C ILE A 36 -0.68 -2.39 22.80
N PRO A 37 -1.31 -3.49 23.29
CA PRO A 37 -0.61 -4.43 24.17
C PRO A 37 0.52 -5.18 23.45
N LEU A 38 0.23 -5.76 22.28
CA LEU A 38 1.19 -6.55 21.53
C LEU A 38 2.24 -5.66 20.85
N GLY A 39 1.82 -4.55 20.24
CA GLY A 39 2.73 -3.58 19.63
C GLY A 39 3.71 -2.99 20.64
N ALA A 40 3.23 -2.61 21.84
CA ALA A 40 4.10 -2.09 22.89
C ALA A 40 5.06 -3.16 23.44
N THR A 41 4.61 -4.41 23.56
CA THR A 41 5.47 -5.53 23.99
C THR A 41 6.60 -5.75 23.00
N VAL A 42 6.31 -5.80 21.69
CA VAL A 42 7.32 -5.96 20.64
C VAL A 42 8.29 -4.77 20.64
N ALA A 43 7.79 -3.54 20.70
CA ALA A 43 8.63 -2.34 20.78
C ALA A 43 9.53 -2.34 22.01
N ALA A 44 9.02 -2.75 23.17
CA ALA A 44 9.80 -2.89 24.40
C ALA A 44 10.87 -3.98 24.30
N CYS A 45 10.58 -5.11 23.67
CA CYS A 45 11.58 -6.16 23.40
C CYS A 45 12.71 -5.66 22.51
N VAL A 46 12.40 -4.92 21.44
CA VAL A 46 13.40 -4.32 20.56
C VAL A 46 14.25 -3.30 21.32
N ALA A 47 13.62 -2.40 22.09
CA ALA A 47 14.33 -1.43 22.92
C ALA A 47 15.22 -2.10 23.98
N TRP A 48 14.75 -3.18 24.60
CA TRP A 48 15.52 -3.95 25.57
C TRP A 48 16.71 -4.66 24.94
N LEU A 49 16.54 -5.30 23.77
CA LEU A 49 17.64 -5.90 23.01
C LEU A 49 18.67 -4.86 22.60
N TRP A 50 18.20 -3.70 22.16
CA TRP A 50 19.04 -2.57 21.79
C TRP A 50 19.88 -2.04 22.95
N TRP A 51 19.26 -1.88 24.12
CA TRP A 51 19.96 -1.53 25.36
C TRP A 51 20.96 -2.61 25.79
N ARG A 52 20.63 -3.89 25.63
CA ARG A 52 21.55 -4.99 25.91
C ARG A 52 22.76 -4.98 24.98
N ALA A 53 22.55 -4.67 23.70
CA ALA A 53 23.61 -4.52 22.70
C ALA A 53 24.54 -3.36 23.04
N TRP A 54 23.99 -2.23 23.49
CA TRP A 54 24.78 -1.10 24.01
C TRP A 54 25.67 -1.53 25.17
N ARG A 55 25.11 -2.22 26.18
CA ARG A 55 25.88 -2.66 27.35
C ARG A 55 26.94 -3.72 27.02
N ALA A 56 26.77 -4.45 25.93
CA ALA A 56 27.73 -5.45 25.48
C ALA A 56 28.88 -4.85 24.66
N ALA A 57 28.69 -3.67 24.05
CA ALA A 57 29.69 -2.98 23.26
C ALA A 57 30.75 -2.30 24.15
N GLN A 58 31.79 -3.04 24.51
CA GLN A 58 32.89 -2.56 25.37
C GLN A 58 34.11 -2.11 24.57
N GLU A 59 34.25 -2.58 23.32
CA GLU A 59 35.37 -2.25 22.43
C GLU A 59 34.95 -1.26 21.33
N PRO A 60 35.86 -0.40 20.82
CA PRO A 60 35.54 0.55 19.75
C PRO A 60 34.91 -0.10 18.51
N ALA A 61 35.36 -1.30 18.13
CA ALA A 61 34.79 -2.04 17.00
C ALA A 61 33.33 -2.45 17.23
N GLN A 62 32.98 -2.84 18.46
CA GLN A 62 31.60 -3.20 18.82
C GLN A 62 30.70 -1.96 18.89
N LEU A 63 31.26 -0.83 19.34
CA LEU A 63 30.55 0.45 19.32
C LEU A 63 30.19 0.88 17.90
N TRP A 64 31.09 0.68 16.92
CA TRP A 64 30.78 0.92 15.51
C TRP A 64 29.63 0.06 15.00
N VAL A 65 29.63 -1.25 15.31
CA VAL A 65 28.53 -2.16 14.94
C VAL A 65 27.21 -1.72 15.58
N TRP A 66 27.25 -1.28 16.84
CA TRP A 66 26.09 -0.70 17.50
C TRP A 66 25.61 0.53 16.73
N LEU A 67 26.47 1.53 16.47
CA LEU A 67 26.11 2.75 15.73
C LEU A 67 25.47 2.46 14.35
N MET A 68 25.94 1.44 13.63
CA MET A 68 25.31 0.98 12.38
C MET A 68 23.86 0.52 12.61
N GLY A 69 23.63 -0.29 13.64
CA GLY A 69 22.28 -0.69 14.07
C GLY A 69 21.43 0.50 14.53
N THR A 70 22.03 1.51 15.18
CA THR A 70 21.33 2.74 15.58
C THR A 70 20.83 3.51 14.37
N ALA A 71 21.69 3.71 13.37
CA ALA A 71 21.32 4.43 12.16
C ALA A 71 20.10 3.79 11.49
N MET A 72 20.06 2.44 11.43
CA MET A 72 18.89 1.72 10.93
C MET A 72 17.63 1.98 11.75
N LEU A 73 17.70 1.95 13.09
CA LEU A 73 16.55 2.26 13.95
C LEU A 73 16.10 3.71 13.79
N VAL A 74 17.02 4.66 13.66
CA VAL A 74 16.73 6.07 13.44
C VAL A 74 16.01 6.27 12.11
N HIS A 75 16.50 5.66 11.02
CA HIS A 75 15.78 5.69 9.74
C HIS A 75 14.39 5.08 9.85
N ALA A 76 14.23 3.99 10.61
CA ALA A 76 12.92 3.37 10.85
C ALA A 76 11.96 4.22 11.71
N LEU A 77 12.45 5.28 12.36
CA LEU A 77 11.67 6.19 13.22
C LEU A 77 11.43 7.57 12.60
N LEU A 78 12.38 8.09 11.81
CA LEU A 78 12.45 9.50 11.41
C LEU A 78 12.53 9.73 9.89
N GLU A 79 12.93 8.75 9.08
CA GLU A 79 13.18 8.94 7.64
C GLU A 79 12.44 7.93 6.75
N TYR A 80 12.63 8.06 5.42
CA TYR A 80 12.05 7.18 4.40
C TYR A 80 12.22 5.70 4.78
N PRO A 81 11.16 4.89 4.69
CA PRO A 81 11.04 3.74 5.55
C PRO A 81 11.87 2.56 5.07
N LEU A 82 12.52 1.92 6.04
CA LEU A 82 13.11 0.58 5.92
C LEU A 82 11.99 -0.49 5.95
N HIS A 83 10.98 -0.40 5.09
CA HIS A 83 9.86 -1.38 5.02
C HIS A 83 10.26 -2.75 4.45
N TYR A 84 11.56 -2.99 4.27
CA TYR A 84 12.04 -4.23 3.73
C TYR A 84 12.57 -5.14 4.83
N GLY A 85 12.10 -6.39 4.83
CA GLY A 85 12.53 -7.40 5.78
C GLY A 85 14.05 -7.55 5.86
N PHE A 86 14.79 -7.36 4.76
CA PHE A 86 16.24 -7.49 4.78
C PHE A 86 16.95 -6.51 5.72
N PHE A 87 16.43 -5.30 5.95
CA PHE A 87 17.00 -4.37 6.94
C PHE A 87 16.75 -4.84 8.37
N LEU A 88 15.56 -5.38 8.65
CA LEU A 88 15.27 -6.00 9.95
C LEU A 88 16.21 -7.20 10.20
N TRP A 89 16.41 -8.06 9.20
CA TRP A 89 17.28 -9.22 9.32
C TRP A 89 18.73 -8.80 9.54
N LEU A 90 19.22 -7.80 8.81
CA LEU A 90 20.53 -7.22 9.03
C LEU A 90 20.65 -6.67 10.47
N TRP A 91 19.68 -5.91 10.94
CA TRP A 91 19.66 -5.40 12.31
C TRP A 91 19.70 -6.54 13.34
N CYS A 92 18.93 -7.61 13.14
CA CYS A 92 18.94 -8.81 14.00
C CYS A 92 20.33 -9.48 14.02
N LEU A 93 21.02 -9.55 12.88
CA LEU A 93 22.39 -10.09 12.82
C LEU A 93 23.38 -9.21 13.60
N LEU A 94 23.31 -7.89 13.47
CA LEU A 94 24.17 -6.96 14.21
C LEU A 94 23.92 -7.05 15.73
N ALA A 95 22.64 -7.05 16.14
CA ALA A 95 22.26 -7.20 17.54
C ALA A 95 22.65 -8.58 18.11
N GLY A 96 22.54 -9.63 17.30
CA GLY A 96 22.98 -10.99 17.63
C GLY A 96 24.50 -11.08 17.78
N HIS A 97 25.27 -10.40 16.92
CA HIS A 97 26.73 -10.32 17.02
C HIS A 97 27.18 -9.63 18.31
N LEU A 98 26.57 -8.49 18.65
CA LEU A 98 26.93 -7.73 19.85
C LEU A 98 26.56 -8.43 21.15
N THR A 99 25.40 -9.11 21.17
CA THR A 99 24.86 -9.67 22.41
C THR A 99 25.08 -11.18 22.55
N GLY A 100 25.61 -11.81 21.51
CA GLY A 100 25.98 -13.21 21.48
C GLY A 100 27.32 -13.47 22.18
N ALA A 101 27.48 -14.68 22.69
CA ALA A 101 28.76 -15.14 23.22
C ALA A 101 29.38 -16.11 22.20
N PRO A 102 30.44 -15.72 21.47
CA PRO A 102 31.08 -16.61 20.51
C PRO A 102 31.59 -17.88 21.21
N GLY A 103 31.43 -19.03 20.55
CA GLY A 103 31.92 -20.32 21.05
C GLY A 103 31.04 -20.99 22.13
N ARG A 104 29.92 -20.40 22.55
CA ARG A 104 28.96 -21.12 23.40
C ARG A 104 28.13 -22.09 22.55
N PRO A 105 28.22 -23.41 22.77
CA PRO A 105 27.36 -24.35 22.08
C PRO A 105 25.90 -24.10 22.49
N ILE A 106 25.07 -23.78 21.51
CA ILE A 106 23.62 -23.77 21.70
C ILE A 106 23.17 -25.23 21.69
N HIS A 107 23.08 -25.83 22.89
CA HIS A 107 22.50 -27.15 23.03
C HIS A 107 20.98 -27.05 22.92
N LEU A 108 20.47 -27.17 21.70
CA LEU A 108 19.03 -27.29 21.48
C LEU A 108 18.58 -28.69 21.93
N ARG A 109 18.33 -28.85 23.24
CA ARG A 109 17.80 -30.08 23.84
C ARG A 109 16.30 -30.19 23.59
N TRP A 110 15.92 -30.31 22.32
CA TRP A 110 14.55 -30.60 21.94
C TRP A 110 14.48 -32.07 21.53
N PRO A 111 13.50 -32.85 22.03
CA PRO A 111 13.31 -34.20 21.52
C PRO A 111 13.02 -34.10 20.02
N LEU A 112 13.68 -34.93 19.20
CA LEU A 112 13.58 -34.92 17.74
C LEU A 112 12.11 -34.83 17.28
N LEU A 113 11.23 -35.57 17.96
CA LEU A 113 9.80 -35.56 17.71
C LEU A 113 9.17 -34.17 17.90
N ALA A 114 9.49 -33.45 18.98
CA ALA A 114 8.97 -32.10 19.20
C ALA A 114 9.47 -31.14 18.12
N SER A 115 10.75 -31.22 17.72
CA SER A 115 11.28 -30.39 16.64
C SER A 115 10.59 -30.68 15.30
N LEU A 116 10.34 -31.96 14.98
CA LEU A 116 9.63 -32.35 13.76
C LEU A 116 8.18 -31.89 13.77
N VAL A 117 7.48 -32.03 14.91
CA VAL A 117 6.12 -31.53 15.08
C VAL A 117 6.09 -30.01 14.91
N TRP A 118 7.03 -29.29 15.50
CA TRP A 118 7.09 -27.83 15.41
C TRP A 118 7.39 -27.35 13.98
N LEU A 119 8.30 -28.03 13.28
CA LEU A 119 8.58 -27.78 11.87
C LEU A 119 7.35 -28.03 11.01
N MET A 120 6.67 -29.17 11.20
CA MET A 120 5.46 -29.51 10.48
C MET A 120 4.35 -28.48 10.71
N LEU A 121 4.14 -28.03 11.95
CA LEU A 121 3.17 -26.97 12.27
C LEU A 121 3.53 -25.65 11.60
N SER A 122 4.81 -25.28 11.60
CA SER A 122 5.29 -24.06 10.95
C SER A 122 5.10 -24.11 9.44
N VAL A 123 5.42 -25.23 8.79
CA VAL A 123 5.19 -25.44 7.36
C VAL A 123 3.69 -25.44 7.05
N ALA A 124 2.87 -26.11 7.86
CA ALA A 124 1.43 -26.13 7.69
C ALA A 124 0.79 -24.74 7.83
N ALA A 125 1.33 -23.88 8.70
CA ALA A 125 0.89 -22.48 8.83
C ALA A 125 1.43 -21.57 7.71
N ALA A 126 2.68 -21.75 7.31
CA ALA A 126 3.32 -20.91 6.29
C ALA A 126 2.83 -21.22 4.86
N TYR A 127 2.50 -22.48 4.58
CA TYR A 127 2.06 -22.92 3.25
C TYR A 127 0.83 -22.17 2.71
N PRO A 128 -0.30 -22.03 3.43
CA PRO A 128 -1.46 -21.30 2.92
C PRO A 128 -1.18 -19.81 2.72
N ILE A 129 -0.32 -19.20 3.56
CA ILE A 129 0.13 -17.82 3.42
C ILE A 129 0.92 -17.67 2.12
N TRP A 130 1.94 -18.50 1.92
CA TRP A 130 2.76 -18.46 0.71
C TRP A 130 1.94 -18.73 -0.55
N ARG A 131 1.13 -19.80 -0.58
CA ARG A 131 0.29 -20.13 -1.74
C ARG A 131 -0.75 -19.05 -2.03
N GLY A 132 -1.39 -18.50 -1.01
CA GLY A 132 -2.35 -17.41 -1.17
C GLY A 132 -1.69 -16.14 -1.70
N TYR A 133 -0.48 -15.80 -1.23
CA TYR A 133 0.30 -14.70 -1.78
C TYR A 133 0.60 -14.91 -3.28
N LEU A 134 1.08 -16.10 -3.68
CA LEU A 134 1.35 -16.41 -5.08
C LEU A 134 0.09 -16.33 -5.96
N GLU A 135 -1.06 -16.76 -5.45
CA GLU A 135 -2.34 -16.63 -6.16
C GLU A 135 -2.73 -15.17 -6.38
N VAL A 136 -2.64 -14.34 -5.35
CA VAL A 136 -2.93 -12.90 -5.45
C VAL A 136 -1.95 -12.21 -6.40
N GLU A 137 -0.65 -12.47 -6.26
CA GLU A 137 0.39 -11.90 -7.13
C GLU A 137 0.18 -12.27 -8.61
N LYS A 138 -0.22 -13.52 -8.87
CA LYS A 138 -0.59 -13.97 -10.22
C LYS A 138 -1.75 -13.14 -10.78
N LEU A 139 -2.77 -12.83 -9.99
CA LEU A 139 -3.89 -12.01 -10.45
C LEU A 139 -3.46 -10.56 -10.75
N TYR A 140 -2.61 -9.96 -9.92
CA TYR A 140 -2.05 -8.63 -10.22
C TYR A 140 -1.17 -8.64 -11.47
N THR A 141 -0.42 -9.72 -11.69
CA THR A 141 0.37 -9.91 -12.90
C THR A 141 -0.55 -10.01 -14.13
N LEU A 142 -1.62 -10.79 -14.06
CA LEU A 142 -2.64 -10.89 -15.11
C LEU A 142 -3.29 -9.54 -15.39
N LEU A 143 -3.63 -8.76 -14.36
CA LEU A 143 -4.20 -7.42 -14.53
C LEU A 143 -3.27 -6.53 -15.35
N ARG A 144 -1.97 -6.57 -15.07
CA ARG A 144 -0.96 -5.73 -15.71
C ARG A 144 -0.67 -6.16 -17.15
N GLN A 145 -0.68 -7.46 -17.43
CA GLN A 145 -0.27 -8.02 -18.73
C GLN A 145 -1.44 -8.26 -19.69
N GLN A 146 -2.60 -8.62 -19.17
CA GLN A 146 -3.75 -9.10 -19.95
C GLN A 146 -5.04 -8.31 -19.66
N GLY A 147 -4.99 -7.35 -18.74
CA GLY A 147 -6.12 -6.48 -18.41
C GLY A 147 -7.18 -7.12 -17.51
N THR A 148 -8.32 -6.44 -17.39
CA THR A 148 -9.37 -6.77 -16.42
C THR A 148 -10.07 -8.10 -16.70
N ASN A 149 -10.24 -8.47 -17.97
CA ASN A 149 -10.94 -9.69 -18.36
C ASN A 149 -10.24 -10.96 -17.88
N ALA A 150 -8.91 -11.00 -17.95
CA ALA A 150 -8.13 -12.16 -17.47
C ALA A 150 -8.30 -12.38 -15.97
N VAL A 151 -8.33 -11.29 -15.19
CA VAL A 151 -8.56 -11.36 -13.74
C VAL A 151 -9.97 -11.84 -13.42
N ARG A 152 -10.99 -11.35 -14.14
CA ARG A 152 -12.40 -11.77 -13.92
C ARG A 152 -12.61 -13.27 -14.09
N VAL A 153 -11.87 -13.92 -14.99
CA VAL A 153 -11.92 -15.38 -15.16
C VAL A 153 -11.19 -16.09 -14.02
N GLY A 154 -10.06 -15.55 -13.57
CA GLY A 154 -9.24 -16.16 -12.51
C GLY A 154 -9.77 -15.96 -11.08
N LEU A 155 -10.45 -14.84 -10.81
CA LEU A 155 -10.85 -14.43 -9.47
C LEU A 155 -11.84 -15.41 -8.79
N PRO A 156 -12.86 -15.96 -9.48
CA PRO A 156 -13.74 -16.98 -8.91
C PRO A 156 -13.00 -18.29 -8.56
N ALA A 157 -11.87 -18.59 -9.21
CA ALA A 157 -11.10 -19.81 -9.00
C ALA A 157 -10.11 -19.72 -7.82
N VAL A 158 -10.01 -18.56 -7.14
CA VAL A 158 -9.12 -18.36 -5.98
C VAL A 158 -9.47 -19.31 -4.84
N HIS A 159 -8.47 -19.89 -4.19
CA HIS A 159 -8.70 -20.86 -3.13
C HIS A 159 -9.38 -20.23 -1.90
N PRO A 160 -10.28 -20.95 -1.17
CA PRO A 160 -10.97 -20.40 0.00
C PRO A 160 -10.05 -19.84 1.09
N TRP A 161 -8.92 -20.49 1.38
CA TRP A 161 -7.94 -19.93 2.33
C TRP A 161 -7.37 -18.58 1.88
N SER A 162 -7.28 -18.32 0.57
CA SER A 162 -6.66 -17.12 0.01
C SER A 162 -7.66 -15.98 0.17
N ARG A 163 -8.96 -16.27 0.01
CA ARG A 163 -10.05 -15.35 0.31
C ARG A 163 -10.09 -14.99 1.80
N ALA A 164 -9.85 -15.96 2.68
CA ALA A 164 -9.82 -15.71 4.13
C ALA A 164 -8.58 -14.91 4.57
N LEU A 165 -7.40 -15.20 4.00
CA LEU A 165 -6.14 -14.55 4.35
C LEU A 165 -5.98 -13.16 3.72
N TYR A 166 -6.48 -12.96 2.50
CA TYR A 166 -6.27 -11.74 1.71
C TYR A 166 -7.56 -11.08 1.19
N PRO A 167 -8.62 -10.94 2.02
CA PRO A 167 -9.93 -10.45 1.57
C PRO A 167 -9.84 -9.04 0.97
N GLY A 168 -9.06 -8.14 1.58
CA GLY A 168 -8.91 -6.76 1.11
C GLY A 168 -8.21 -6.65 -0.25
N LEU A 169 -7.16 -7.45 -0.48
CA LEU A 169 -6.43 -7.45 -1.75
C LEU A 169 -7.28 -8.00 -2.90
N LEU A 170 -8.09 -9.03 -2.62
CA LEU A 170 -9.00 -9.62 -3.59
C LEU A 170 -10.22 -8.71 -3.85
N ALA A 171 -10.79 -8.09 -2.82
CA ALA A 171 -11.85 -7.09 -2.99
C ALA A 171 -11.40 -5.91 -3.86
N ARG A 172 -10.16 -5.43 -3.67
CA ARG A 172 -9.57 -4.41 -4.55
C ARG A 172 -9.55 -4.87 -6.01
N LEU A 173 -9.09 -6.09 -6.29
CA LEU A 173 -9.05 -6.62 -7.66
C LEU A 173 -10.47 -6.76 -8.23
N ASP A 174 -11.43 -7.21 -7.44
CA ASP A 174 -12.83 -7.32 -7.85
C ASP A 174 -13.35 -5.95 -8.32
N TRP A 175 -13.32 -4.93 -7.44
CA TRP A 175 -13.83 -3.59 -7.75
C TRP A 175 -13.12 -2.92 -8.93
N LEU A 176 -11.82 -3.11 -9.07
CA LEU A 176 -11.06 -2.54 -10.18
C LEU A 176 -11.38 -3.20 -11.52
N THR A 177 -11.81 -4.47 -11.51
CA THR A 177 -11.99 -5.26 -12.74
C THR A 177 -13.44 -5.41 -13.16
N ARG A 178 -14.41 -5.13 -12.28
CA ARG A 178 -15.84 -5.13 -12.62
C ARG A 178 -16.14 -4.24 -13.84
N PRO A 179 -17.01 -4.65 -14.77
CA PRO A 179 -17.53 -3.78 -15.82
C PRO A 179 -18.20 -2.52 -15.27
N THR A 180 -18.18 -1.43 -16.03
CA THR A 180 -18.87 -0.19 -15.65
C THR A 180 -20.39 -0.38 -15.55
N SER A 181 -20.97 -1.29 -16.37
CA SER A 181 -22.39 -1.67 -16.27
C SER A 181 -22.76 -2.17 -14.88
N ASP A 182 -21.88 -2.95 -14.25
CA ASP A 182 -22.13 -3.56 -12.96
C ASP A 182 -21.99 -2.50 -11.85
N ILE A 183 -21.04 -1.57 -12.01
CA ILE A 183 -20.91 -0.41 -11.12
C ILE A 183 -22.15 0.51 -11.19
N ALA A 184 -22.82 0.57 -12.34
CA ALA A 184 -24.02 1.38 -12.50
C ALA A 184 -25.26 0.82 -11.78
N ALA A 185 -25.23 -0.44 -11.37
CA ALA A 185 -26.38 -1.16 -10.80
C ALA A 185 -26.04 -1.87 -9.48
N LEU A 186 -25.15 -1.27 -8.66
CA LEU A 186 -24.78 -1.85 -7.37
C LEU A 186 -25.96 -1.81 -6.38
N SER A 187 -26.12 -2.89 -5.64
CA SER A 187 -26.97 -2.92 -4.46
C SER A 187 -26.43 -2.00 -3.35
N ASP A 188 -27.26 -1.68 -2.35
CA ASP A 188 -26.82 -0.87 -1.21
C ASP A 188 -25.69 -1.55 -0.42
N GLU A 189 -25.71 -2.88 -0.31
CA GLU A 189 -24.66 -3.63 0.35
C GLU A 189 -23.34 -3.54 -0.42
N GLU A 190 -23.38 -3.77 -1.74
CA GLU A 190 -22.22 -3.64 -2.61
C GLU A 190 -21.64 -2.22 -2.61
N MET A 191 -22.50 -1.21 -2.56
CA MET A 191 -22.06 0.17 -2.44
C MET A 191 -21.28 0.39 -1.15
N GLN A 192 -21.78 -0.11 -0.01
CA GLN A 192 -21.05 -0.02 1.25
C GLN A 192 -19.74 -0.81 1.23
N GLN A 193 -19.68 -1.96 0.55
CA GLN A 193 -18.46 -2.73 0.39
C GLN A 193 -17.41 -1.99 -0.46
N LEU A 194 -17.83 -1.34 -1.55
CA LEU A 194 -16.97 -0.48 -2.38
C LEU A 194 -16.42 0.69 -1.55
N VAL A 195 -17.29 1.39 -0.83
CA VAL A 195 -16.91 2.50 0.06
C VAL A 195 -15.91 2.05 1.12
N ARG A 196 -16.18 0.94 1.84
CA ARG A 196 -15.23 0.38 2.82
C ARG A 196 -13.88 0.05 2.18
N THR A 197 -13.88 -0.48 0.96
CA THR A 197 -12.65 -0.80 0.24
C THR A 197 -11.88 0.47 -0.16
N ALA A 198 -12.57 1.49 -0.66
CA ALA A 198 -11.97 2.78 -1.02
C ALA A 198 -11.41 3.52 0.21
N HIS A 199 -12.09 3.42 1.36
CA HIS A 199 -11.60 3.97 2.63
C HIS A 199 -10.38 3.24 3.18
N GLY A 200 -10.31 1.91 3.03
CA GLY A 200 -9.16 1.10 3.42
C GLY A 200 -7.96 1.32 2.49
N TYR A 201 -8.21 1.45 1.19
CA TYR A 201 -7.21 1.56 0.14
C TYR A 201 -7.61 2.67 -0.84
N PRO A 202 -7.30 3.95 -0.53
CA PRO A 202 -7.69 5.09 -1.36
C PRO A 202 -6.80 5.14 -2.60
N LEU A 203 -7.12 4.32 -3.59
CA LEU A 203 -6.39 4.18 -4.84
C LEU A 203 -7.12 4.94 -5.94
N PRO A 204 -6.42 5.47 -6.96
CA PRO A 204 -7.05 6.23 -8.04
C PRO A 204 -8.24 5.50 -8.66
N GLY A 205 -8.04 4.22 -9.03
CA GLY A 205 -9.09 3.41 -9.62
C GLY A 205 -10.27 3.16 -8.69
N LEU A 206 -10.06 2.99 -7.37
CA LEU A 206 -11.17 2.78 -6.43
C LEU A 206 -11.93 4.07 -6.14
N LEU A 207 -11.25 5.21 -6.04
CA LEU A 207 -11.94 6.51 -5.92
C LEU A 207 -12.76 6.80 -7.17
N TRP A 208 -12.20 6.57 -8.36
CA TRP A 208 -12.92 6.69 -9.62
C TRP A 208 -14.17 5.80 -9.66
N ARG A 209 -14.03 4.51 -9.33
CA ARG A 209 -15.16 3.57 -9.26
C ARG A 209 -16.23 4.01 -8.27
N THR A 210 -15.83 4.56 -7.12
CA THR A 210 -16.74 5.06 -6.08
C THR A 210 -17.47 6.32 -6.57
N THR A 211 -16.76 7.24 -7.22
CA THR A 211 -17.35 8.43 -7.86
C THR A 211 -18.40 8.04 -8.89
N LEU A 212 -18.10 7.07 -9.77
CA LEU A 212 -19.05 6.56 -10.76
C LEU A 212 -20.28 5.92 -10.11
N ALA A 213 -20.08 5.09 -9.09
CA ALA A 213 -21.18 4.43 -8.40
C ALA A 213 -22.17 5.43 -7.77
N TYR A 214 -21.68 6.48 -7.11
CA TYR A 214 -22.54 7.55 -6.59
C TYR A 214 -23.22 8.36 -7.70
N ALA A 215 -22.50 8.67 -8.78
CA ALA A 215 -23.06 9.40 -9.90
C ALA A 215 -24.18 8.63 -10.62
N TYR A 216 -24.04 7.31 -10.78
CA TYR A 216 -25.10 6.47 -11.35
C TYR A 216 -26.36 6.43 -10.48
N ARG A 217 -26.23 6.68 -9.18
CA ARG A 217 -27.35 6.82 -8.24
C ARG A 217 -27.92 8.24 -8.16
N GLY A 218 -27.33 9.21 -8.86
CA GLY A 218 -27.71 10.62 -8.81
C GLY A 218 -27.25 11.37 -7.54
N ASP A 219 -26.38 10.76 -6.72
CA ASP A 219 -25.82 11.40 -5.53
C ASP A 219 -24.61 12.27 -5.92
N ALA A 220 -24.92 13.49 -6.34
CA ALA A 220 -23.93 14.48 -6.76
C ALA A 220 -22.95 14.84 -5.63
N GLN A 221 -23.42 14.90 -4.38
CA GLN A 221 -22.61 15.33 -3.24
C GLN A 221 -21.52 14.29 -2.93
N SER A 222 -21.90 13.02 -2.83
CA SER A 222 -20.95 11.94 -2.59
C SER A 222 -20.02 11.75 -3.79
N ALA A 223 -20.55 11.79 -5.02
CA ALA A 223 -19.71 11.70 -6.22
C ALA A 223 -18.65 12.81 -6.25
N ALA A 224 -19.04 14.05 -5.94
CA ALA A 224 -18.12 15.18 -5.87
C ALA A 224 -17.04 14.98 -4.80
N TRP A 225 -17.40 14.43 -3.64
CA TRP A 225 -16.47 14.18 -2.55
C TRP A 225 -15.32 13.27 -2.98
N TYR A 226 -15.61 12.15 -3.64
CA TYR A 226 -14.59 11.21 -4.13
C TYR A 226 -13.84 11.77 -5.35
N GLY A 227 -14.53 12.46 -6.26
CA GLY A 227 -13.92 13.07 -7.44
C GLY A 227 -12.89 14.15 -7.10
N GLN A 228 -13.20 15.03 -6.15
CA GLN A 228 -12.27 16.05 -5.67
C GLN A 228 -10.99 15.41 -5.11
N ARG A 229 -11.11 14.29 -4.36
CA ARG A 229 -9.96 13.57 -3.78
C ARG A 229 -9.11 12.88 -4.82
N LEU A 230 -9.73 12.32 -5.85
CA LEU A 230 -9.00 11.82 -7.01
C LEU A 230 -8.13 12.94 -7.62
N CYS A 231 -8.69 14.14 -7.77
CA CYS A 231 -7.97 15.30 -8.30
C CYS A 231 -6.94 15.88 -7.33
N SER A 232 -7.15 15.81 -6.01
CA SER A 232 -6.24 16.44 -5.02
C SER A 232 -5.11 15.51 -4.55
N MET A 233 -5.32 14.18 -4.57
CA MET A 233 -4.38 13.20 -4.00
C MET A 233 -3.30 12.71 -4.98
N PHE A 234 -3.60 12.71 -6.28
CA PHE A 234 -2.75 12.02 -7.27
C PHE A 234 -2.18 12.95 -8.34
N HIS A 235 -1.48 12.40 -9.32
CA HIS A 235 -0.93 13.16 -10.45
C HIS A 235 -2.05 13.85 -11.25
N PRO A 236 -1.88 15.12 -11.69
CA PRO A 236 -2.93 15.90 -12.38
C PRO A 236 -3.49 15.22 -13.62
N GLY A 237 -2.68 14.44 -14.35
CA GLY A 237 -3.13 13.68 -15.53
C GLY A 237 -4.33 12.75 -15.28
N LEU A 238 -4.55 12.27 -14.04
CA LEU A 238 -5.75 11.50 -13.69
C LEU A 238 -7.01 12.38 -13.65
N CYS A 239 -6.88 13.61 -13.15
CA CYS A 239 -7.97 14.59 -13.14
C CYS A 239 -8.24 15.10 -14.57
N GLU A 240 -7.21 15.34 -15.37
CA GLU A 240 -7.34 15.68 -16.80
C GLU A 240 -8.09 14.60 -17.58
N GLN A 241 -7.80 13.33 -17.29
CA GLN A 241 -8.53 12.21 -17.87
C GLN A 241 -10.00 12.21 -17.42
N ALA A 242 -10.27 12.45 -16.14
CA ALA A 242 -11.63 12.56 -15.62
C ALA A 242 -12.42 13.70 -16.28
N VAL A 243 -11.81 14.87 -16.52
CA VAL A 243 -12.43 16.00 -17.26
C VAL A 243 -12.91 15.56 -18.64
N LYS A 244 -12.12 14.72 -19.35
CA LYS A 244 -12.44 14.24 -20.69
C LYS A 244 -13.49 13.12 -20.69
N GLU A 245 -13.38 12.18 -19.77
CA GLU A 245 -14.24 10.99 -19.74
C GLU A 245 -15.62 11.25 -19.11
N TRP A 246 -15.72 12.18 -18.15
CA TRP A 246 -16.95 12.41 -17.39
C TRP A 246 -18.17 12.78 -18.25
N PRO A 247 -18.07 13.72 -19.22
CA PRO A 247 -19.21 14.09 -20.05
C PRO A 247 -19.67 12.94 -20.96
N GLU A 248 -18.74 12.16 -21.51
CA GLU A 248 -19.05 11.03 -22.39
C GLU A 248 -19.78 9.91 -21.64
N LEU A 249 -19.40 9.64 -20.39
CA LEU A 249 -20.06 8.64 -19.54
C LEU A 249 -21.50 9.03 -19.16
N GLY A 250 -21.80 10.34 -19.13
CA GLY A 250 -23.09 10.89 -18.76
C GLY A 250 -24.02 11.22 -19.93
N LYS A 251 -23.54 11.16 -21.17
CA LYS A 251 -24.21 11.72 -22.37
C LYS A 251 -25.65 11.27 -22.56
N ASP A 252 -25.95 10.01 -22.21
CA ASP A 252 -27.27 9.40 -22.40
C ASP A 252 -28.09 9.32 -21.08
N ARG A 253 -27.74 10.11 -20.05
CA ARG A 253 -28.33 10.00 -18.72
C ARG A 253 -28.86 11.34 -18.19
N ALA A 254 -30.15 11.35 -17.85
CA ALA A 254 -30.83 12.56 -17.34
C ALA A 254 -30.35 13.01 -15.94
N ASN A 255 -29.98 12.06 -15.07
CA ASN A 255 -29.60 12.35 -13.68
C ASN A 255 -28.08 12.30 -13.46
N TRP A 256 -27.28 12.48 -14.52
CA TRP A 256 -25.83 12.50 -14.38
C TRP A 256 -25.38 13.80 -13.71
N PRO A 257 -24.68 13.75 -12.58
CA PRO A 257 -24.30 14.97 -11.87
C PRO A 257 -23.20 15.72 -12.63
N ASP A 258 -23.41 17.03 -12.80
CA ASP A 258 -22.36 17.93 -13.28
C ASP A 258 -21.37 18.17 -12.14
N LEU A 259 -20.14 17.68 -12.32
CA LEU A 259 -19.09 17.75 -11.33
C LEU A 259 -18.03 18.75 -11.80
N PRO A 260 -17.52 19.63 -10.91
CA PRO A 260 -16.60 20.71 -11.28
C PRO A 260 -15.16 20.20 -11.45
N TRP A 261 -14.94 19.19 -12.31
CA TRP A 261 -13.65 18.59 -12.59
C TRP A 261 -12.61 19.61 -13.06
N GLN A 262 -13.00 20.52 -13.95
CA GLN A 262 -12.11 21.58 -14.46
C GLN A 262 -11.66 22.50 -13.32
N ALA A 263 -12.58 22.90 -12.44
CA ALA A 263 -12.25 23.75 -11.30
C ALA A 263 -11.33 23.01 -10.31
N TRP A 264 -11.49 21.70 -10.10
CA TRP A 264 -10.58 20.92 -9.26
C TRP A 264 -9.21 20.70 -9.87
N LEU A 265 -9.12 20.62 -11.20
CA LEU A 265 -7.85 20.54 -11.93
C LEU A 265 -7.05 21.85 -11.80
N GLU A 266 -7.73 23.00 -11.90
CA GLU A 266 -7.14 24.34 -11.82
C GLU A 266 -6.89 24.81 -10.38
N ALA A 267 -7.56 24.20 -9.40
CA ALA A 267 -7.40 24.56 -8.00
C ALA A 267 -5.93 24.43 -7.56
N PRO A 268 -5.37 25.43 -6.85
CA PRO A 268 -4.01 25.35 -6.35
C PRO A 268 -3.92 24.24 -5.30
N VAL A 269 -3.09 23.24 -5.61
CA VAL A 269 -2.80 22.12 -4.71
C VAL A 269 -1.39 22.32 -4.15
N PRO A 270 -1.22 22.48 -2.82
CA PRO A 270 0.10 22.64 -2.21
C PRO A 270 1.05 21.51 -2.66
N GLY A 271 2.25 21.89 -3.11
CA GLY A 271 3.28 20.94 -3.57
C GLY A 271 3.12 20.43 -5.02
N ARG A 272 2.08 20.83 -5.76
CA ARG A 272 1.87 20.44 -7.16
C ARG A 272 2.27 21.57 -8.13
N PRO A 273 3.05 21.30 -9.19
CA PRO A 273 3.23 22.28 -10.27
C PRO A 273 1.89 22.53 -10.99
N PRO A 274 1.66 23.73 -11.54
CA PRO A 274 0.46 24.00 -12.31
C PRO A 274 0.32 23.00 -13.48
N PRO A 275 -0.91 22.65 -13.89
CA PRO A 275 -1.11 21.78 -15.04
C PRO A 275 -0.38 22.37 -16.25
N SER A 276 0.55 21.60 -16.81
CA SER A 276 1.39 22.08 -17.91
C SER A 276 0.50 22.36 -19.12
N SER A 277 0.42 23.61 -19.52
CA SER A 277 -0.12 24.03 -20.82
C SER A 277 0.84 23.65 -21.95
N THR A 278 1.24 22.38 -22.09
CA THR A 278 2.05 21.90 -23.22
C THR A 278 2.10 20.38 -23.25
N VAL A 279 1.14 19.76 -23.93
CA VAL A 279 1.42 18.54 -24.68
C VAL A 279 2.07 19.00 -25.99
N GLY A 280 3.39 18.90 -26.06
CA GLY A 280 4.13 19.21 -27.28
C GLY A 280 5.64 19.37 -27.02
N ALA A 281 6.42 18.49 -27.65
CA ALA A 281 7.89 18.50 -27.71
C ALA A 281 8.65 17.92 -26.49
N ALA A 282 8.55 16.60 -26.29
CA ALA A 282 9.65 15.82 -25.71
C ALA A 282 9.67 14.39 -26.27
N THR A 283 9.81 14.26 -27.59
CA THR A 283 10.17 13.01 -28.28
C THR A 283 10.83 13.38 -29.61
N SER A 284 12.10 13.78 -29.56
CA SER A 284 13.01 13.81 -30.71
C SER A 284 14.36 14.36 -30.22
N GLN A 285 15.18 13.51 -29.59
CA GLN A 285 16.65 13.58 -29.60
C GLN A 285 17.22 12.44 -28.76
N ALA A 286 17.13 11.22 -29.28
CA ALA A 286 17.95 10.09 -28.85
C ALA A 286 18.02 9.06 -29.99
N ASP A 287 18.42 9.50 -31.18
CA ASP A 287 18.83 8.63 -32.28
C ASP A 287 19.78 9.42 -33.20
N ALA A 288 21.03 9.58 -32.73
CA ALA A 288 22.19 9.91 -33.56
C ALA A 288 23.45 9.87 -32.68
N ARG A 289 23.99 8.66 -32.46
CA ARG A 289 25.42 8.40 -32.19
C ARG A 289 25.62 6.89 -32.10
N GLY A 290 26.08 6.28 -33.20
CA GLY A 290 26.37 4.86 -33.27
C GLY A 290 26.72 4.37 -34.67
N SER A 291 27.54 5.11 -35.40
CA SER A 291 28.22 4.61 -36.60
C SER A 291 29.55 5.36 -36.75
N GLU A 292 30.60 4.79 -36.16
CA GLU A 292 32.00 4.75 -36.59
C GLU A 292 32.84 4.10 -35.49
#